data_AF-A0A2D9JF53-F1
#
_entry.id   AF-A0A2D9JF53-F1
#
_cell.length_a   1.000
_cell.length_b   1.000
_cell.length_c   1.000
_cell.angle_alpha   90.00
_cell.angle_beta   90.00
_cell.angle_gamma   90.00
#
_symmetry.space_group_name_H-M   'P 1'
#
loop_
_entity.id
_entity.type
_entity.pdbx_description
1 polymer ?
#
loop_
_entity_poly.entity_id
_entity_poly.type
_entity_poly.pdbx_seq_one_letter_code
_entity_poly.pdbx_strand_id
1 'polypeptide(L)'
;MRRIYLITYDVCDPKRLRHTFRCLRNWGDHLQYSVFECQLTETDLLRCKAELAEIIHHKEDQVLVIDLGPAASRREDLVEAIGQPYSAMAAPCLVI
;
A
#
# COMPACT_ATOMS: atom_id res chain seq x y z
N MET A 1 12.50 -11.62 -6.32
CA MET A 1 12.18 -10.50 -7.25
C MET A 1 11.09 -9.65 -6.61
N ARG A 2 11.10 -8.33 -6.81
CA ARG A 2 10.07 -7.44 -6.27
C ARG A 2 8.86 -7.33 -7.18
N ARG A 3 7.68 -7.21 -6.57
CA ARG A 3 6.40 -7.00 -7.22
C ARG A 3 5.76 -5.72 -6.69
N ILE A 4 4.90 -5.12 -7.49
CA ILE A 4 4.15 -3.94 -7.09
C ILE A 4 2.83 -4.42 -6.51
N TYR A 5 2.53 -3.95 -5.31
CA TYR A 5 1.24 -4.13 -4.68
C TYR A 5 0.56 -2.80 -4.46
N LEU A 6 -0.70 -2.70 -4.84
CA LEU A 6 -1.59 -1.65 -4.36
C LEU A 6 -2.25 -2.17 -3.08
N ILE A 7 -1.96 -1.51 -1.96
CA ILE A 7 -2.57 -1.81 -0.67
C ILE A 7 -3.57 -0.71 -0.36
N THR A 8 -4.85 -1.08 -0.25
CA THR A 8 -5.91 -0.16 0.15
C THR A 8 -6.49 -0.55 1.49
N TYR A 9 -7.02 0.42 2.22
CA TYR A 9 -7.67 0.16 3.50
C TYR A 9 -8.95 0.96 3.70
N ASP A 10 -9.94 0.31 4.28
CA ASP A 10 -11.14 0.89 4.85
C ASP A 10 -11.17 0.54 6.33
N VAL A 11 -10.93 1.55 7.19
CA VAL A 11 -10.73 1.36 8.63
C VAL A 11 -11.69 2.29 9.37
N CYS A 12 -12.60 1.72 10.15
CA CYS A 12 -13.68 2.47 10.77
C CYS A 12 -13.23 3.33 11.96
N ASP A 13 -12.24 2.86 12.73
CA ASP A 13 -11.76 3.57 13.91
C ASP A 13 -10.62 4.57 13.59
N PRO A 14 -10.74 5.85 13.96
CA PRO A 14 -9.72 6.86 13.68
C PRO A 14 -8.34 6.58 14.30
N LYS A 15 -8.24 5.86 15.41
CA LYS A 15 -6.94 5.50 16.00
C LYS A 15 -6.30 4.40 15.17
N ARG A 16 -7.00 3.30 14.88
CA ARG A 16 -6.53 2.21 14.02
C ARG A 16 -6.14 2.73 12.62
N LEU A 17 -6.90 3.67 12.07
CA LEU A 17 -6.59 4.30 10.79
C LEU A 17 -5.22 4.99 10.82
N ARG A 18 -4.95 5.79 11.86
CA ARG A 18 -3.64 6.46 12.03
C ARG A 18 -2.50 5.45 12.22
N HIS A 19 -2.74 4.34 12.90
CA HIS A 19 -1.75 3.28 13.04
C HIS A 19 -1.48 2.55 11.72
N THR A 20 -2.54 2.23 10.97
CA THR A 20 -2.49 1.60 9.65
C THR A 20 -1.69 2.46 8.67
N PHE A 21 -2.01 3.76 8.59
CA PHE A 21 -1.27 4.72 7.79
C PHE A 21 0.23 4.74 8.14
N ARG A 22 0.56 4.84 9.44
CA ARG A 22 1.97 4.86 9.88
C ARG A 22 2.71 3.56 9.58
N CYS A 23 2.04 2.41 9.71
CA CYS A 23 2.61 1.12 9.35
C CYS A 23 2.95 1.11 7.86
N LEU A 24 2.00 1.42 6.99
CA LEU A 24 2.19 1.39 5.53
C LEU A 24 3.23 2.38 5.00
N ARG A 25 3.46 3.50 5.70
CA ARG A 25 4.56 4.43 5.40
C ARG A 25 5.95 3.80 5.49
N ASN A 26 6.12 2.67 6.18
CA ASN A 26 7.38 1.93 6.23
C ASN A 26 7.53 0.95 5.05
N TRP A 27 6.45 0.66 4.33
CA TRP A 27 6.38 -0.39 3.31
C TRP A 27 6.23 0.16 1.88
N GLY A 28 5.78 1.41 1.72
CA GLY A 28 5.51 1.97 0.41
C GLY A 28 5.15 3.45 0.41
N ASP A 29 4.79 3.91 -0.78
CA ASP A 29 4.45 5.28 -1.08
C ASP A 29 2.95 5.53 -0.91
N HIS A 30 2.63 6.63 -0.24
CA HIS A 30 1.24 7.04 0.00
C HIS A 30 0.71 7.75 -1.24
N LEU A 31 -0.29 7.15 -1.91
CA LEU A 31 -0.88 7.67 -3.14
C LEU A 31 -2.13 8.51 -2.88
N GLN A 32 -3.03 8.00 -2.03
CA GLN A 32 -4.25 8.67 -1.60
C GLN A 32 -4.55 8.31 -0.15
N TYR A 33 -5.52 9.00 0.46
CA TYR A 33 -5.88 8.87 1.88
C TYR A 33 -5.94 7.42 2.40
N SER A 34 -6.41 6.48 1.58
CA SER A 34 -6.59 5.07 1.90
C SER A 34 -5.88 4.13 0.91
N VAL A 35 -4.88 4.62 0.17
CA VAL A 35 -4.22 3.89 -0.91
C VAL A 35 -2.71 4.06 -0.84
N PHE A 36 -2.00 2.93 -0.78
CA PHE A 36 -0.55 2.84 -0.81
C PHE A 36 -0.08 1.98 -1.96
N GLU A 37 1.07 2.32 -2.50
CA GLU A 37 1.80 1.50 -3.45
C GLU A 37 3.08 1.00 -2.81
N CYS A 38 3.30 -0.31 -2.86
CA CYS A 38 4.43 -0.96 -2.22
C CYS A 38 5.19 -1.82 -3.23
N GLN A 39 6.53 -1.67 -3.28
CA GLN A 39 7.40 -2.55 -4.07
C GLN A 39 8.06 -3.58 -3.17
N LEU A 40 7.40 -4.73 -3.02
CA LEU A 40 7.72 -5.72 -2.00
C LEU A 40 8.23 -7.03 -2.61
N THR A 41 9.13 -7.71 -1.90
CA THR A 41 9.31 -9.15 -2.11
C THR A 41 8.16 -9.93 -1.48
N GLU A 42 8.07 -11.24 -1.75
CA GLU A 42 7.05 -12.10 -1.12
C GLU A 42 7.19 -12.13 0.41
N THR A 43 8.42 -12.20 0.92
CA THR A 43 8.72 -12.14 2.36
C THR A 43 8.31 -10.79 2.97
N ASP A 44 8.60 -9.69 2.28
CA ASP A 44 8.20 -8.35 2.74
C ASP A 44 6.68 -8.22 2.78
N LEU A 45 5.98 -8.77 1.78
CA LEU A 45 4.52 -8.76 1.77
C LEU A 45 3.94 -9.54 2.95
N LEU A 46 4.51 -10.71 3.28
CA LEU A 46 4.06 -11.49 4.43
C LEU A 46 4.25 -10.72 5.74
N ARG A 47 5.40 -10.04 5.91
CA ARG A 47 5.68 -9.20 7.09
C ARG A 47 4.72 -8.01 7.18
N CYS A 48 4.52 -7.30 6.06
CA CYS A 48 3.57 -6.19 5.97
C CYS A 48 2.14 -6.64 6.35
N LYS A 49 1.68 -7.77 5.81
CA LYS A 49 0.36 -8.34 6.15
C LYS A 49 0.25 -8.71 7.63
N ALA A 50 1.31 -9.27 8.22
CA ALA A 50 1.33 -9.63 9.63
C ALA A 50 1.23 -8.38 10.52
N GLU A 51 2.00 -7.32 10.24
CA GLU A 51 1.92 -6.05 10.98
C GLU A 51 0.55 -5.39 10.86
N LEU A 52 -0.06 -5.41 9.67
CA LEU A 52 -1.40 -4.89 9.45
C LEU A 52 -2.46 -5.68 10.22
N ALA A 53 -2.36 -7.01 10.26
CA ALA A 53 -3.29 -7.87 10.98
C ALA A 53 -3.32 -7.58 12.48
N GLU A 54 -2.19 -7.20 13.08
CA GLU A 54 -2.12 -6.80 14.50
C GLU A 54 -2.76 -5.42 14.78
N ILE A 55 -2.92 -4.58 13.76
CA ILE A 55 -3.45 -3.22 13.89
C ILE A 55 -4.95 -3.16 13.65
N ILE A 56 -5.43 -3.87 12.62
CA ILE A 56 -6.82 -3.78 12.16
C ILE A 56 -7.77 -4.64 13.00
N HIS A 57 -9.04 -4.26 13.03
CA HIS A 57 -10.09 -5.08 13.60
C HIS A 57 -10.75 -5.93 12.50
N HIS A 58 -10.53 -7.25 12.54
CA HIS A 58 -10.91 -8.18 11.47
C HIS A 58 -12.41 -8.29 11.13
N LYS A 59 -13.32 -7.71 11.94
CA LYS A 59 -14.76 -7.68 11.65
C LYS A 59 -15.29 -6.32 11.21
N GLU A 60 -14.48 -5.27 11.35
CA GLU A 60 -14.91 -3.88 11.10
C GLU A 60 -14.09 -3.25 9.98
N ASP A 61 -12.82 -3.63 9.86
CA ASP A 61 -11.88 -3.04 8.93
C ASP A 61 -11.58 -4.01 7.78
N GLN A 62 -11.24 -3.46 6.63
CA GLN A 62 -10.82 -4.21 5.45
C GLN A 62 -9.53 -3.65 4.90
N VAL A 63 -8.61 -4.55 4.54
CA VAL A 63 -7.41 -4.23 3.76
C VAL A 63 -7.44 -5.08 2.50
N LEU A 64 -7.28 -4.47 1.34
CA LEU A 64 -7.12 -5.16 0.07
C LEU A 64 -5.67 -5.08 -0.38
N VAL A 65 -5.14 -6.21 -0.86
CA VAL A 65 -3.80 -6.31 -1.43
C VAL A 65 -3.95 -6.76 -2.87
N ILE A 66 -3.63 -5.88 -3.81
CA ILE A 66 -3.79 -6.09 -5.24
C ILE A 66 -2.40 -6.18 -5.87
N ASP A 67 -2.10 -7.30 -6.52
CA ASP A 67 -0.83 -7.52 -7.20
C ASP A 67 -0.89 -6.94 -8.62
N LEU A 68 -0.04 -5.95 -8.89
CA LEU A 68 0.07 -5.29 -10.20
C LEU A 68 1.18 -5.86 -11.08
N GLY A 69 1.84 -6.93 -10.62
CA GLY A 69 2.88 -7.63 -11.37
C GLY A 69 4.31 -7.26 -10.97
N PRO A 70 5.30 -7.73 -11.75
CA PRO A 70 6.71 -7.46 -11.50
C PRO A 70 7.04 -5.97 -11.52
N ALA A 71 7.85 -5.51 -10.57
CA ALA A 71 8.28 -4.10 -10.52
C ALA A 71 9.05 -3.67 -11.77
N ALA A 72 9.80 -4.61 -12.38
CA ALA A 72 10.55 -4.37 -13.61
C ALA A 72 9.67 -4.08 -14.83
N SER A 73 8.38 -4.46 -14.80
CA SER A 73 7.41 -4.22 -15.87
C SER A 73 6.37 -3.16 -15.49
N ARG A 74 6.72 -2.25 -14.56
CA ARG A 74 5.86 -1.12 -14.19
C ARG A 74 5.49 -0.32 -15.44
N ARG A 75 4.19 -0.16 -15.64
CA ARG A 75 3.62 0.69 -16.68
C ARG A 75 3.22 2.03 -16.06
N GLU A 76 3.51 3.14 -16.73
CA GLU A 76 3.19 4.49 -16.22
C GLU A 76 1.69 4.80 -16.34
N ASP A 77 1.00 4.14 -17.25
CA ASP A 77 -0.42 4.26 -17.55
C ASP A 77 -1.32 3.31 -16.73
N LEU A 78 -0.80 2.74 -15.64
CA LEU A 78 -1.60 1.88 -14.74
C LEU A 78 -2.60 2.66 -13.89
N VAL A 79 -2.35 3.96 -13.69
CA VAL A 79 -3.12 4.80 -12.79
C VAL A 79 -3.67 5.98 -13.57
N GLU A 80 -4.99 6.03 -13.70
CA GLU A 80 -5.70 7.19 -14.22
C GLU A 80 -6.41 7.88 -13.05
N ALA A 81 -6.34 9.21 -13.02
CA ALA A 81 -7.01 10.02 -12.01
C ALA A 81 -8.09 10.90 -12.65
N ILE A 82 -9.24 11.00 -11.99
CA ILE A 82 -10.29 11.95 -12.31
C ILE A 82 -10.22 13.09 -11.27
N GLY A 83 -10.08 14.33 -11.74
CA GLY A 83 -9.95 15.51 -10.87
C GLY A 83 -8.51 16.01 -10.74
N GLN A 84 -7.95 16.00 -9.53
CA GLN A 84 -6.54 16.36 -9.33
C GLN A 84 -5.63 15.34 -10.03
N PRO A 85 -4.60 15.78 -10.78
CA PRO A 85 -3.74 14.87 -11.52
C PRO A 85 -2.96 13.97 -10.57
N TYR A 86 -2.81 12.70 -10.95
CA TYR A 86 -1.90 11.79 -10.28
C TYR A 86 -0.45 12.25 -10.51
N SER A 87 0.28 12.49 -9.43
CA SER A 87 1.71 12.79 -9.48
C SER A 87 2.46 11.66 -8.79
N ALA A 88 3.08 10.78 -9.59
CA ALA A 88 3.96 9.76 -9.05
C ALA A 88 5.18 10.46 -8.41
N MET A 89 5.41 10.26 -7.11
CA MET A 89 6.65 10.73 -6.49
C MET A 89 7.85 9.98 -7.09
N ALA A 90 8.91 10.72 -7.42
CA ALA A 90 10.01 10.27 -8.28
C ALA A 90 10.96 9.21 -7.68
N ALA A 91 10.75 8.74 -6.45
CA ALA A 91 11.59 7.72 -5.83
C ALA A 91 10.72 6.72 -5.06
N PRO A 92 10.70 5.43 -5.45
CA PRO A 92 9.94 4.43 -4.72
C PRO A 92 10.54 4.21 -3.34
N CYS A 93 9.68 4.04 -2.34
CA CYS A 93 10.10 3.58 -1.02
C CYS A 93 10.70 2.16 -1.14
N LEU A 94 12.02 2.05 -1.00
CA LEU A 94 12.73 0.77 -1.00
C LEU A 94 12.90 0.29 0.43
N VAL A 95 12.12 -0.71 0.82
CA VAL A 95 12.34 -1.46 2.07
C VAL A 95 13.66 -2.22 1.95
N ILE A 96 14.70 -1.87 2.71
CA ILE A 96 16.03 -2.53 2.71
C ILE A 96 16.06 -3.64 3.74
#